data_AF-A0ABD0RC01-F1
#
_entry.id   AF-A0ABD0RC01-F1
#
_cell.length_a   1.000
_cell.length_b   1.000
_cell.length_c   1.000
_cell.angle_alpha   90.00
_cell.angle_beta   90.00
_cell.angle_gamma   90.00
#
_symmetry.space_group_name_H-M   'P 1'
#
loop_
_entity.id
_entity.type
_entity.pdbx_description
1 polymer ?
#
loop_
_entity_poly.entity_id
_entity_poly.type
_entity_poly.pdbx_seq_one_letter_code
_entity_poly.pdbx_strand_id
1 'polypeptide(L)' 'MANLVEVPEIAQNMSWVENYWPDDSFFPKPFVQKYCLMGMKNSYTDFHIDFGGTSVWYHVLW' A
#
# COMPACT_ATOMS: atom_id res chain seq x y z
N MET A 1 0.36 6.34 13.93
CA MET A 1 1.33 6.65 12.85
C MET A 1 0.65 6.96 11.51
N ALA A 2 -0.53 6.39 11.20
CA ALA A 2 -1.20 6.59 9.91
C ALA A 2 -1.46 8.06 9.50
N ASN A 3 -1.61 8.98 10.48
CA ASN A 3 -1.84 10.41 10.23
C ASN A 3 -0.57 11.18 9.85
N LEU A 4 0.61 10.56 9.92
CA LEU A 4 1.90 11.20 9.61
C LEU A 4 2.31 11.03 8.14
N VAL A 5 1.59 10.21 7.39
CA VAL A 5 1.90 9.88 5.99
C VAL A 5 0.62 9.92 5.18
N GLU A 6 0.65 10.66 4.08
CA GLU A 6 -0.35 10.58 3.03
C GLU A 6 0.21 9.80 1.85
N VAL A 7 -0.60 8.92 1.27
CA VAL A 7 -0.18 8.15 0.10
C VAL A 7 -0.19 9.04 -1.14
N PRO A 8 0.65 8.80 -2.17
CA PRO A 8 0.70 9.63 -3.37
C PRO A 8 -0.69 9.81 -4.01
N GLU A 9 -1.00 11.01 -4.46
CA GLU A 9 -2.31 11.35 -5.05
C GLU A 9 -2.68 10.41 -6.21
N ILE A 10 -1.72 10.09 -7.08
CA ILE A 10 -1.94 9.17 -8.20
C ILE A 10 -2.33 7.75 -7.74
N ALA A 11 -1.80 7.28 -6.60
CA ALA A 11 -2.18 5.99 -6.05
C ALA A 11 -3.61 6.01 -5.52
N GLN A 12 -4.06 7.12 -4.93
CA GLN A 12 -5.46 7.31 -4.51
C GLN A 12 -6.38 7.35 -5.73
N ASN A 13 -6.03 8.16 -6.73
CA ASN A 13 -6.82 8.36 -7.94
C ASN A 13 -7.01 7.07 -8.76
N MET A 14 -6.02 6.16 -8.76
CA MET A 14 -6.11 4.88 -9.48
C MET A 14 -6.60 3.70 -8.62
N SER A 15 -6.64 3.84 -7.29
CA SER A 15 -6.97 2.73 -6.39
C SER A 15 -8.40 2.25 -6.58
N TRP A 16 -8.59 0.95 -6.84
CA TRP A 16 -9.93 0.37 -6.86
C TRP A 16 -10.62 0.46 -5.50
N VAL A 17 -9.85 0.35 -4.42
CA VAL A 17 -10.38 0.37 -3.05
C VAL A 17 -10.87 1.76 -2.67
N GLU A 18 -10.25 2.83 -3.18
CA GLU A 18 -10.70 4.20 -2.89
C GLU A 18 -11.88 4.62 -3.77
N ASN A 19 -11.94 4.14 -5.01
CA ASN A 19 -12.94 4.62 -5.97
C ASN A 19 -14.19 3.74 -6.09
N TYR A 20 -14.09 2.44 -5.79
CA TYR A 20 -15.14 1.47 -6.12
C TYR A 20 -15.53 0.55 -4.96
N TRP A 21 -14.85 0.61 -3.81
CA TRP A 21 -15.24 -0.21 -2.66
C TRP A 21 -16.45 0.44 -1.94
N PRO A 22 -17.58 -0.27 -1.80
CA PRO A 22 -18.76 0.31 -1.16
C PRO A 22 -18.61 0.41 0.36
N ASP A 23 -19.09 1.51 0.93
CA ASP A 23 -19.02 1.78 2.37
C ASP A 23 -19.97 0.88 3.19
N ASP A 24 -21.04 0.37 2.56
CA ASP A 24 -22.02 -0.55 3.15
C ASP A 24 -21.75 -2.02 2.80
N SER A 25 -20.54 -2.33 2.32
CA SER A 25 -20.13 -3.71 2.04
C SER A 25 -20.23 -4.58 3.30
N PHE A 26 -20.80 -5.78 3.15
CA PHE A 26 -20.67 -6.82 4.17
C PHE A 26 -19.22 -7.27 4.37
N PHE A 27 -18.40 -7.18 3.31
CA PHE A 27 -16.99 -7.56 3.37
C PHE A 27 -16.13 -6.43 3.93
N PRO A 28 -15.12 -6.73 4.76
CA PRO A 28 -14.23 -5.71 5.31
C PRO A 28 -13.41 -5.03 4.22
N LYS A 29 -13.32 -3.70 4.27
CA LYS A 29 -12.49 -2.91 3.34
C LYS A 29 -11.01 -3.31 3.50
N PRO A 30 -10.29 -3.61 2.41
CA PRO A 30 -8.87 -3.98 2.49
C PRO A 30 -8.00 -2.76 2.82
N PHE A 31 -7.08 -2.93 3.78
CA PHE A 31 -6.11 -1.90 4.20
C PHE A 31 -4.69 -2.31 3.83
N VAL A 32 -4.26 -1.93 2.63
CA VAL A 32 -2.94 -2.25 2.06
C VAL A 32 -2.23 -1.01 1.51
N GLN A 33 -2.68 0.19 1.90
CA GLN A 33 -2.22 1.45 1.32
C GLN A 33 -0.94 1.99 1.98
N LYS A 34 -0.68 1.65 3.25
CA LYS A 34 0.41 2.21 4.06
C LYS A 34 1.19 1.11 4.78
N TYR A 35 2.44 0.90 4.36
CA TYR A 35 3.40 0.01 5.02
C TYR A 35 4.62 0.80 5.49
N CYS A 36 5.15 0.45 6.66
CA CYS A 36 6.44 0.95 7.13
C CYS A 36 7.45 -0.20 7.05
N LEU A 37 8.50 0.00 6.26
CA LEU A 37 9.56 -0.99 6.08
C LEU A 37 10.82 -0.52 6.81
N MET A 38 11.43 -1.43 7.57
CA MET A 38 12.69 -1.20 8.26
C MET A 38 13.58 -2.42 8.01
N GLY A 39 14.74 -2.21 7.39
CA GLY A 39 15.71 -3.25 7.07
C GLY A 39 17.08 -2.91 7.64
N MET A 40 17.71 -3.89 8.28
CA MET A 40 19.13 -3.79 8.65
C MET A 40 19.99 -3.88 7.38
N LYS A 41 21.26 -3.43 7.46
CA LYS A 41 22.24 -3.64 6.39
C LYS A 41 22.28 -5.12 5.99
N ASN A 42 22.28 -5.38 4.68
CA ASN A 42 22.24 -6.72 4.05
C ASN A 42 20.91 -7.48 4.17
N SER A 43 19.80 -6.82 4.51
CA SER A 43 18.46 -7.42 4.37
C SER A 43 18.15 -7.63 2.89
N TYR A 44 17.53 -8.77 2.56
CA TYR A 44 17.18 -9.15 1.19
C TYR A 44 15.79 -9.80 1.15
N THR A 45 14.96 -9.38 0.18
CA THR A 45 13.70 -10.04 -0.17
C THR A 45 13.87 -10.60 -1.57
N ASP A 46 13.63 -11.90 -1.72
CA ASP A 46 13.86 -12.57 -3.01
C ASP A 46 12.86 -12.15 -4.08
N PHE A 47 13.12 -12.52 -5.33
CA PHE A 47 12.26 -12.20 -6.46
C PHE A 47 10.83 -12.70 -6.22
N HIS A 48 9.85 -11.80 -6.38
CA HIS A 48 8.43 -12.12 -6.24
C HIS A 48 7.56 -11.15 -7.06
N ILE A 49 6.27 -11.46 -7.13
CA ILE A 49 5.21 -10.60 -7.64
C ILE A 49 4.35 -10.19 -6.44
N ASP A 50 3.96 -8.91 -6.36
CA ASP A 50 3.08 -8.44 -5.29
C ASP A 50 1.73 -9.16 -5.28
N PHE A 51 1.14 -9.29 -4.09
CA PHE A 51 -0.10 -10.02 -3.90
C PHE A 51 -1.22 -9.46 -4.78
N GLY A 52 -2.02 -10.34 -5.39
CA GLY A 52 -3.12 -9.93 -6.26
C GLY A 52 -2.69 -9.20 -7.54
N GLY A 53 -1.40 -9.17 -7.88
CA GLY A 53 -0.90 -8.45 -9.05
C GLY A 53 -1.02 -6.93 -8.92
N THR A 54 -0.97 -6.40 -7.69
CA THR A 54 -1.09 -4.96 -7.44
C THR A 54 0.09 -4.18 -8.00
N SER A 55 -0.16 -2.95 -8.43
CA SER A 55 0.92 -1.95 -8.53
C SER A 55 1.29 -1.42 -7.14
N VAL A 56 2.55 -1.04 -6.94
CA VAL A 56 3.07 -0.54 -5.65
C VAL A 56 3.81 0.78 -5.82
N TRP A 57 3.83 1.59 -4.76
CA TRP A 57 4.65 2.80 -4.66
C TRP A 57 5.59 2.66 -3.46
N TYR A 58 6.83 3.14 -3.60
CA TYR A 58 7.85 3.09 -2.55
C TYR A 58 8.48 4.46 -2.35
N HIS A 59 8.85 4.77 -1.11
CA HIS A 59 9.62 5.95 -0.75
C HIS A 59 10.69 5.57 0.29
N VAL A 60 11.96 5.79 -0.05
CA VAL A 60 13.10 5.60 0.88
C VAL A 60 13.32 6.90 1.63
N LEU A 61 13.20 6.86 2.96
CA LEU A 61 13.32 8.06 3.79
C LEU A 61 14.78 8.38 4.14
N TRP A 62 15.60 7.36 4.42
CA TRP A 62 17.02 7.45 4.79
C TRP A 62 17.74 6.13 4.52
#